data_AF-A0A427AZ88-F1
#
_entry.id   AF-A0A427AZ88-F1
#
_cell.length_a   1.000
_cell.length_b   1.000
_cell.length_c   1.000
_cell.angle_alpha   90.00
_cell.angle_beta   90.00
_cell.angle_gamma   90.00
#
_symmetry.space_group_name_H-M   'P 1'
#
loop_
_entity.id
_entity.type
_entity.pdbx_description
1 polymer ?
#
loop_
_entity_poly.entity_id
_entity_poly.type
_entity_poly.pdbx_seq_one_letter_code
_entity_poly.pdbx_strand_id
1 'polypeptide(L)'
;MVDPWEVMLLCGSDLLESFATPGVWMLDQVRTICQDFGIVCIRREGKDIEKIISTNEILQENKIFACRRTKGSFLLLFSYFRDCIRLGLSVKYLTPDEVIDYIKDQKLYVSECDS
;
A
#
# COMPACT_ATOMS: atom_id res chain seq x y z
N MET A 1 -4.29 24.86 -24.82
CA MET A 1 -3.38 24.38 -23.77
C MET A 1 -4.00 23.09 -23.24
N VAL A 2 -3.36 21.95 -23.48
CA VAL A 2 -3.75 20.70 -22.84
C VAL A 2 -3.07 20.74 -21.48
N ASP A 3 -3.81 20.71 -20.39
CA ASP A 3 -3.20 20.54 -19.07
C ASP A 3 -2.36 19.25 -19.12
N PRO A 4 -1.05 19.31 -18.84
CA PRO A 4 -0.21 18.12 -18.87
C PRO A 4 -0.72 17.14 -17.82
N TRP A 5 -0.82 15.85 -18.19
CA TRP A 5 -1.16 14.80 -17.25
C TRP A 5 -0.10 14.74 -16.13
N GLU A 6 -0.51 14.91 -14.89
CA GLU A 6 0.38 14.78 -13.72
C GLU A 6 0.45 13.32 -13.27
N VAL A 7 1.68 12.84 -13.04
CA VAL A 7 1.93 11.52 -12.44
C VAL A 7 2.06 11.71 -10.94
N MET A 8 1.33 10.90 -10.16
CA MET A 8 1.33 10.96 -8.70
C MET A 8 1.50 9.57 -8.10
N LEU A 9 2.10 9.49 -6.90
CA LEU A 9 2.22 8.25 -6.16
C LEU A 9 0.91 7.94 -5.42
N LEU A 10 0.21 6.87 -5.80
CA LEU A 10 -0.91 6.32 -5.03
C LEU A 10 -0.38 5.33 -3.98
N CYS A 11 -0.65 5.59 -2.69
CA CYS A 11 -0.20 4.71 -1.62
C CYS A 11 -1.17 4.60 -0.45
N GLY A 12 -0.92 3.63 0.43
CA GLY A 12 -1.57 3.56 1.74
C GLY A 12 -0.84 4.41 2.80
N SER A 13 -1.52 4.65 3.92
CA SER A 13 -0.95 5.41 5.05
C SER A 13 0.32 4.81 5.65
N ASP A 14 0.54 3.49 5.56
CA ASP A 14 1.77 2.88 6.09
C ASP A 14 2.99 3.18 5.23
N LEU A 15 2.82 3.26 3.89
CA LEU A 15 3.92 3.68 3.02
C LEU A 15 4.28 5.14 3.29
N LEU A 16 3.27 6.00 3.45
CA LEU A 16 3.48 7.41 3.78
C LEU A 16 4.23 7.57 5.11
N GLU A 17 3.84 6.81 6.15
CA GLU A 17 4.54 6.78 7.43
C GLU A 17 5.99 6.27 7.30
N SER A 18 6.24 5.32 6.40
CA SER A 18 7.58 4.78 6.17
C SER A 18 8.59 5.83 5.68
N PHE A 19 8.14 6.93 5.05
CA PHE A 19 9.00 8.04 4.66
C PHE A 19 9.65 8.74 5.86
N ALA A 20 9.06 8.64 7.05
CA ALA A 20 9.64 9.16 8.29
C ALA A 20 10.52 8.12 9.02
N THR A 21 10.62 6.88 8.51
CA THR A 21 11.42 5.81 9.16
C THR A 21 12.89 5.91 8.75
N PRO A 22 13.83 6.12 9.69
CA PRO A 22 15.25 6.26 9.37
C PRO A 22 15.82 5.01 8.69
N GLY A 23 16.61 5.22 7.63
CA GLY A 23 17.32 4.15 6.92
C GLY A 23 16.46 3.34 5.94
N VAL A 24 15.16 3.61 5.83
CA VAL A 24 14.28 2.94 4.84
C VAL A 24 14.36 3.64 3.49
N TRP A 25 14.43 4.97 3.49
CA TRP A 25 14.43 5.78 2.27
C TRP A 25 15.63 6.73 2.22
N MET A 26 16.11 6.98 1.02
CA MET A 26 17.01 8.12 0.77
C MET A 26 16.17 9.40 0.76
N LEU A 27 16.51 10.35 1.64
CA LEU A 27 15.73 11.58 1.83
C LEU A 27 15.56 12.38 0.53
N ASP A 28 16.58 12.41 -0.32
CA ASP A 28 16.52 13.10 -1.61
C ASP A 28 15.49 12.46 -2.56
N GLN A 29 15.32 11.14 -2.52
CA GLN A 29 14.28 10.46 -3.31
C GLN A 29 12.87 10.76 -2.77
N VAL A 30 12.71 10.76 -1.44
CA VAL A 30 11.44 11.15 -0.81
C VAL A 30 11.07 12.57 -1.22
N ARG A 31 12.05 13.49 -1.19
CA ARG A 31 11.87 14.87 -1.61
C ARG A 31 11.43 14.97 -3.08
N THR A 32 12.11 14.28 -4.00
CA THR A 32 11.72 14.23 -5.43
C THR A 32 10.30 13.69 -5.61
N ILE A 33 9.93 12.59 -4.94
CA ILE A 33 8.57 12.03 -5.03
C ILE A 33 7.53 13.08 -4.57
N CYS A 34 7.80 13.77 -3.47
CA CYS A 34 6.85 14.71 -2.89
C CYS A 34 6.75 16.03 -3.69
N GLN A 35 7.88 16.55 -4.17
CA GLN A 35 7.98 17.85 -4.86
C GLN A 35 7.61 17.79 -6.34
N ASP A 36 8.13 16.78 -7.06
CA ASP A 36 8.04 16.74 -8.53
C ASP A 36 6.80 16.00 -9.03
N PHE A 37 6.21 15.13 -8.19
CA PHE A 37 5.07 14.27 -8.56
C PHE A 37 3.86 14.48 -7.63
N GLY A 38 4.09 14.43 -6.32
CA GLY A 38 3.02 14.48 -5.31
C GLY A 38 2.43 13.11 -4.97
N ILE A 39 1.64 13.08 -3.90
CA ILE A 39 1.17 11.83 -3.29
C ILE A 39 -0.35 11.85 -3.11
N VAL A 40 -1.00 10.75 -3.46
CA VAL A 40 -2.38 10.45 -3.11
C VAL A 40 -2.36 9.30 -2.10
N CYS A 41 -2.74 9.58 -0.85
CA CYS A 41 -2.70 8.62 0.24
C CYS A 41 -4.11 8.13 0.62
N ILE A 42 -4.35 6.83 0.50
CA ILE A 42 -5.57 6.18 0.98
C ILE A 42 -5.42 5.88 2.47
N ARG A 43 -6.29 6.49 3.29
CA ARG A 43 -6.26 6.34 4.75
C ARG A 43 -6.64 4.93 5.19
N ARG A 44 -5.79 4.27 5.99
CA ARG A 44 -6.15 3.05 6.73
C ARG A 44 -6.69 3.39 8.11
N GLU A 45 -7.51 2.50 8.66
CA GLU A 45 -8.03 2.63 10.02
C GLU A 45 -6.89 2.59 11.05
N GLY A 46 -6.98 3.45 12.07
CA GLY A 46 -5.96 3.56 13.12
C GLY A 46 -4.73 4.40 12.76
N LYS A 47 -4.63 4.93 11.53
CA LYS A 47 -3.53 5.82 11.12
C LYS A 47 -3.99 7.27 11.00
N ASP A 48 -3.30 8.16 11.72
CA ASP A 48 -3.50 9.60 11.65
C ASP A 48 -2.54 10.23 10.64
N ILE A 49 -3.02 10.41 9.41
CA ILE A 49 -2.24 11.01 8.31
C ILE A 49 -1.83 12.45 8.66
N GLU A 50 -2.66 13.22 9.35
CA GLU A 50 -2.31 14.62 9.66
C GLU A 50 -1.12 14.66 10.61
N LYS A 51 -1.11 13.75 11.59
CA LYS A 51 0.03 13.56 12.47
C LYS A 51 1.27 13.13 11.69
N ILE A 52 1.15 12.16 10.78
CA ILE A 52 2.29 11.70 9.96
C ILE A 52 2.89 12.86 9.14
N ILE A 53 2.04 13.65 8.46
CA ILE A 53 2.47 14.79 7.64
C ILE A 53 3.15 15.85 8.51
N SER A 54 2.55 16.23 9.64
CA SER A 54 3.12 17.25 10.54
C SER A 54 4.41 16.84 11.26
N THR A 55 4.70 15.54 11.35
CA THR A 55 5.94 15.05 11.95
C THR A 55 7.13 14.99 10.98
N ASN A 56 6.93 15.24 9.69
CA ASN A 56 7.99 15.15 8.68
C ASN A 56 8.01 16.42 7.82
N GLU A 57 9.10 17.17 7.89
CA GLU A 57 9.27 18.45 7.18
C GLU A 57 9.05 18.31 5.66
N ILE A 58 9.58 17.25 5.04
CA ILE A 58 9.40 16.99 3.61
C ILE A 58 7.92 16.79 3.28
N LEU A 59 7.19 16.02 4.11
CA LEU A 59 5.76 15.79 3.86
C LEU A 59 4.93 17.04 4.09
N GLN A 60 5.26 17.82 5.11
CA GLN A 60 4.56 19.06 5.48
C GLN A 60 4.68 20.14 4.39
N GLU A 61 5.82 20.21 3.71
CA GLU A 61 6.09 21.22 2.65
C GLU A 61 5.45 20.87 1.29
N ASN A 62 4.87 19.68 1.14
CA ASN A 62 4.47 19.15 -0.16
C ASN A 62 2.98 18.80 -0.28
N LYS A 63 2.51 18.68 -1.53
CA LYS A 63 1.11 18.38 -1.86
C LYS A 63 0.80 16.90 -1.63
N ILE A 64 0.14 16.61 -0.51
CA ILE A 64 -0.35 15.27 -0.18
C ILE A 64 -1.88 15.29 -0.11
N PHE A 65 -2.51 14.48 -0.96
CA PHE A 65 -3.96 14.32 -0.99
C PHE A 65 -4.37 13.12 -0.15
N ALA A 66 -4.99 13.36 1.01
CA ALA A 66 -5.49 12.30 1.87
C ALA A 66 -6.92 11.91 1.47
N CYS A 67 -7.09 10.74 0.84
CA CYS A 67 -8.40 10.21 0.48
C CYS A 67 -8.98 9.37 1.62
N ARG A 68 -10.23 9.68 2.00
CA ARG A 68 -10.98 8.85 2.94
C ARG A 68 -11.34 7.52 2.29
N ARG A 69 -11.15 6.45 3.05
CA ARG A 69 -11.48 5.10 2.62
C ARG A 69 -12.98 4.94 2.36
N THR A 70 -13.34 4.47 1.18
CA THR A 70 -14.69 3.93 0.92
C THR A 70 -14.83 2.61 1.68
N LYS A 71 -15.88 2.47 2.49
CA LYS A 71 -16.14 1.26 3.29
C LYS A 71 -16.15 0.03 2.35
N GLY A 72 -15.39 -1.02 2.70
CA GLY A 72 -15.38 -2.30 1.98
C GLY A 72 -14.02 -2.77 1.45
N SER A 73 -12.96 -1.96 1.53
CA SER A 73 -11.63 -2.35 1.02
C SER A 73 -10.87 -3.28 1.97
N PHE A 74 -10.58 -4.47 1.44
CA PHE A 74 -10.07 -5.68 2.07
C PHE A 74 -8.54 -5.66 2.28
N LEU A 75 -7.92 -4.50 2.55
CA LEU A 75 -6.44 -4.34 2.44
C LEU A 75 -5.60 -5.06 3.52
N LEU A 76 -6.21 -5.59 4.59
CA LEU A 76 -5.52 -6.51 5.51
C LEU A 76 -5.27 -7.88 4.89
N LEU A 77 -5.67 -8.09 3.63
CA LEU A 77 -5.68 -9.40 3.05
C LEU A 77 -4.35 -10.03 2.81
N PHE A 78 -3.28 -9.36 2.43
CA PHE A 78 -2.21 -10.18 1.83
C PHE A 78 -1.57 -11.18 2.81
N SER A 79 -1.29 -10.77 4.05
CA SER A 79 -0.85 -11.71 5.09
C SER A 79 -1.94 -12.72 5.43
N TYR A 80 -3.17 -12.25 5.66
CA TYR A 80 -4.32 -13.10 5.99
C TYR A 80 -4.67 -14.11 4.86
N PHE A 81 -4.51 -13.71 3.61
CA PHE A 81 -4.77 -14.43 2.37
C PHE A 81 -3.72 -15.51 2.17
N ARG A 82 -2.45 -15.17 2.39
CA ARG A 82 -1.35 -16.15 2.46
C ARG A 82 -1.61 -17.16 3.56
N ASP A 83 -2.06 -16.73 4.73
CA ASP A 83 -2.39 -17.63 5.84
C ASP A 83 -3.61 -18.50 5.53
N CYS A 84 -4.65 -17.97 4.88
CA CYS A 84 -5.77 -18.76 4.39
C CYS A 84 -5.31 -19.86 3.44
N ILE A 85 -4.42 -19.53 2.49
CA ILE A 85 -3.87 -20.53 1.56
C ILE A 85 -3.07 -21.59 2.32
N ARG A 86 -2.19 -21.18 3.25
CA ARG A 86 -1.39 -22.11 4.07
C ARG A 86 -2.24 -23.04 4.92
N LEU A 87 -3.37 -22.55 5.43
CA LEU A 87 -4.29 -23.31 6.27
C LEU A 87 -5.33 -24.10 5.45
N GLY A 88 -5.25 -24.10 4.12
CA GLY A 88 -6.21 -24.78 3.24
C GLY A 88 -7.62 -24.17 3.26
N LEU A 89 -7.76 -22.90 3.69
CA LEU A 89 -9.02 -22.18 3.70
C LEU A 89 -9.36 -21.64 2.31
N SER A 90 -10.66 -21.54 2.02
CA SER A 90 -11.13 -20.95 0.77
C SER A 90 -10.83 -19.45 0.72
N VAL A 91 -10.20 -19.03 -0.38
CA VAL A 91 -9.96 -17.61 -0.72
C VAL A 91 -10.89 -17.11 -1.84
N LYS A 92 -12.01 -17.80 -2.07
CA LYS A 92 -13.01 -17.37 -3.06
C LYS A 92 -13.59 -16.01 -2.67
N TYR A 93 -13.81 -15.14 -3.66
CA TYR A 93 -14.28 -13.74 -3.52
C TYR A 93 -13.27 -12.77 -2.88
N LEU A 94 -12.08 -13.25 -2.53
CA LEU A 94 -11.01 -12.41 -1.98
C LEU A 94 -10.09 -11.85 -3.08
N THR A 95 -10.07 -12.54 -4.21
CA THR A 95 -9.27 -12.23 -5.41
C THR A 95 -10.00 -12.82 -6.63
N PRO A 96 -9.72 -12.39 -7.87
CA PRO A 96 -10.27 -13.02 -9.06
C PRO A 96 -9.95 -14.51 -9.14
N ASP A 97 -10.87 -15.32 -9.67
CA ASP A 97 -10.72 -16.78 -9.75
C ASP A 97 -9.45 -17.18 -10.53
N GLU A 98 -9.10 -16.45 -11.60
CA GLU A 98 -7.87 -16.64 -12.38
C GLU A 98 -6.60 -16.56 -11.51
N VAL A 99 -6.59 -15.70 -10.50
CA VAL A 99 -5.45 -15.57 -9.56
C VAL A 99 -5.41 -16.76 -8.61
N ILE A 100 -6.57 -17.27 -8.20
CA ILE A 100 -6.68 -18.47 -7.35
C ILE A 100 -6.14 -19.69 -8.09
N ASP A 101 -6.53 -19.85 -9.35
CA ASP A 101 -6.09 -20.97 -10.18
C ASP A 101 -4.58 -20.89 -10.44
N TYR A 102 -4.06 -19.70 -10.76
CA TYR A 102 -2.62 -19.49 -10.89
C TYR A 102 -1.83 -19.85 -9.62
N ILE A 103 -2.32 -19.45 -8.44
CA ILE A 103 -1.67 -19.79 -7.16
C ILE A 103 -1.59 -21.30 -6.95
N LYS A 104 -2.66 -22.04 -7.29
CA LYS A 104 -2.70 -23.51 -7.19
C LYS A 104 -1.74 -24.16 -8.17
N ASP A 105 -1.76 -23.73 -9.43
CA ASP A 105 -0.94 -24.30 -10.51
C ASP A 105 0.56 -24.10 -10.22
N GLN A 106 0.93 -22.93 -9.69
CA GLN A 106 2.31 -22.60 -9.34
C GLN A 106 2.69 -22.99 -7.90
N LYS A 107 1.78 -23.62 -7.14
CA LYS A 107 1.97 -24.02 -5.73
C LYS A 107 2.50 -22.87 -4.85
N LEU A 108 2.03 -21.65 -5.09
CA LEU A 108 2.47 -20.49 -4.32
C LEU A 108 1.91 -20.54 -2.89
N TYR A 109 2.73 -20.14 -1.91
CA TYR A 109 2.36 -20.05 -0.50
C TYR A 109 2.06 -21.38 0.21
N VAL A 110 2.25 -22.52 -0.44
CA VAL A 110 2.24 -23.84 0.19
C VAL A 110 3.58 -24.03 0.92
N SER A 111 3.55 -24.35 2.21
CA SER A 111 4.79 -24.67 2.95
C SER A 111 5.33 -26.02 2.51
N GLU A 112 6.65 -26.15 2.31
CA GLU A 112 7.34 -27.43 2.02
C GLU A 112 7.29 -28.45 3.17
N CYS A 113 6.39 -28.29 4.15
CA CYS A 113 6.38 -29.09 5.38
C CYS A 113 5.35 -30.23 5.39
N ASP A 114 4.78 -30.58 4.22
CA ASP A 114 3.89 -31.74 4.07
C ASP A 114 4.59 -32.82 3.21
N SER A 115 5.72 -33.34 3.71
CA SER A 115 6.32 -34.62 3.27
C SER A 115 6.07 -35.70 4.30
#